data_AF-A0AAV5TG86-F1
#
_entry.id   AF-A0AAV5TG86-F1
#
_cell.length_a   1.000
_cell.length_b   1.000
_cell.length_c   1.000
_cell.angle_alpha   90.00
_cell.angle_beta   90.00
_cell.angle_gamma   90.00
#
_symmetry.space_group_name_H-M   'P 1'
#
loop_
_entity.id
_entity.type
_entity.pdbx_description
1 polymer ?
#
loop_
_entity_poly.entity_id
_entity_poly.type
_entity_poly.pdbx_seq_one_letter_code
_entity_poly.pdbx_strand_id
1 'polypeptide(L)'
;IKQFRWNILMDSQEEYDCSGNSTIDWSTRGTVRPVFGAFCLMFALVTIPLYILSARVIWTMRRGSIYKVMFVLAVADILTLFFNSFSFGIFLIMGEMYCHHPKIHFVNAFVIMFGFALSCTSCLILAINRMVELMSGRLHIYIFK
;
A
#
# COMPACT_ATOMS: atom_id res chain seq x y z
N ILE A 1 -6.12 4.57 -29.48
CA ILE A 1 -5.65 4.17 -28.13
C ILE A 1 -6.06 5.27 -27.15
N LYS A 2 -7.24 5.17 -26.54
CA LYS A 2 -7.77 6.18 -25.59
C LYS A 2 -7.32 5.96 -24.14
N GLN A 3 -6.58 4.88 -23.89
CA GLN A 3 -6.18 4.42 -22.55
C GLN A 3 -5.09 5.27 -21.87
N PHE A 4 -4.41 6.17 -22.59
CA PHE A 4 -3.35 7.03 -22.03
C PHE A 4 -3.80 8.48 -21.75
N ARG A 5 -5.10 8.69 -21.47
CA ARG A 5 -5.52 9.94 -20.82
C ARG A 5 -5.21 9.78 -19.34
N TRP A 6 -4.38 10.67 -18.78
CA TRP A 6 -4.19 10.86 -17.34
C TRP A 6 -5.52 11.35 -16.71
N ASN A 7 -6.52 10.47 -16.69
CA ASN A 7 -7.86 10.79 -16.27
C ASN A 7 -7.94 10.63 -14.76
N ILE A 8 -7.43 11.65 -14.05
CA ILE A 8 -7.51 11.76 -12.60
C ILE A 8 -8.97 11.72 -12.12
N LEU A 9 -9.95 12.09 -12.97
CA LEU A 9 -11.38 11.92 -12.72
C LEU A 9 -11.94 10.70 -13.45
N MET A 10 -11.99 9.56 -12.76
CA MET A 10 -12.70 8.36 -13.22
C MET A 10 -14.20 8.62 -13.46
N ASP A 11 -14.79 9.62 -12.81
CA ASP A 11 -16.21 10.02 -12.92
C ASP A 11 -16.63 10.45 -14.35
N SER A 12 -15.66 10.75 -15.24
CA SER A 12 -15.93 11.08 -16.65
C SER A 12 -15.97 9.87 -17.58
N GLN A 13 -15.84 8.65 -17.04
CA GLN A 13 -16.04 7.41 -17.78
C GLN A 13 -17.46 6.90 -17.54
N GLU A 14 -18.16 6.54 -18.61
CA GLU A 14 -19.56 6.07 -18.55
C GLU A 14 -19.75 4.88 -17.58
N GLU A 15 -18.71 4.08 -17.35
CA GLU A 15 -18.70 2.93 -16.44
C GLU A 15 -18.63 3.31 -14.95
N TYR A 16 -18.12 4.50 -14.63
CA TYR A 16 -17.90 4.99 -13.26
C TYR A 16 -18.71 6.26 -12.96
N ASP A 17 -19.55 6.70 -13.90
CA ASP A 17 -20.44 7.85 -13.75
C ASP A 17 -21.56 7.50 -12.77
N CYS A 18 -21.44 8.00 -11.54
CA CYS A 18 -22.43 7.82 -10.49
C CYS A 18 -23.62 8.79 -10.62
N SER A 19 -23.58 9.74 -11.56
CA SER A 19 -24.59 10.79 -11.78
C SER A 19 -25.75 10.36 -12.67
N GLY A 20 -25.58 9.30 -13.47
CA GLY A 20 -26.56 8.85 -14.45
C GLY A 20 -27.91 8.38 -13.88
N ASN A 21 -28.03 8.17 -12.56
CA ASN A 21 -29.29 7.80 -11.94
C ASN A 21 -29.38 8.21 -10.45
N SER A 22 -29.68 9.49 -10.20
CA SER A 22 -29.84 10.09 -8.86
C SER A 22 -30.99 9.52 -8.01
N THR A 23 -31.75 8.56 -8.54
CA THR A 23 -32.87 7.89 -7.86
C THR A 23 -32.50 6.56 -7.21
N ILE A 24 -31.29 6.03 -7.46
CA ILE A 24 -30.85 4.76 -6.89
C ILE A 24 -30.15 5.03 -5.56
N ASP A 25 -30.67 4.45 -4.48
CA ASP A 25 -29.99 4.45 -3.19
C ASP A 25 -28.87 3.39 -3.18
N TRP A 26 -27.63 3.85 -3.31
CA TRP A 26 -26.43 3.01 -3.32
C TRP A 26 -26.20 2.26 -2.00
N SER A 27 -26.82 2.72 -0.90
CA SER A 27 -26.77 2.03 0.39
C SER A 27 -27.45 0.66 0.35
N THR A 28 -28.48 0.50 -0.49
CA THR A 28 -29.26 -0.75 -0.58
C THR A 28 -28.55 -1.82 -1.42
N ARG A 29 -27.60 -1.41 -2.26
CA ARG A 29 -26.84 -2.34 -3.10
C ARG A 29 -25.59 -2.89 -2.41
N GLY A 30 -25.14 -2.24 -1.33
CA GLY A 30 -23.89 -2.54 -0.63
C GLY A 30 -23.89 -3.95 -0.04
N THR A 31 -22.96 -4.82 -0.43
CA THR A 31 -22.81 -6.10 0.27
C THR A 31 -22.01 -5.89 1.55
N VAL A 32 -22.70 -5.79 2.68
CA VAL A 32 -22.07 -5.77 3.99
C VAL A 32 -21.38 -7.10 4.27
N ARG A 33 -20.08 -7.05 4.59
CA ARG A 33 -19.27 -8.24 4.92
C ARG A 33 -18.54 -8.01 6.24
N PRO A 34 -19.28 -7.91 7.36
CA PRO A 34 -18.73 -7.45 8.64
C PRO A 34 -17.66 -8.39 9.20
N VAL A 35 -17.79 -9.71 8.97
CA VAL A 35 -16.79 -10.70 9.43
C VAL A 35 -15.44 -10.48 8.75
N PHE A 36 -15.44 -10.25 7.43
CA PHE A 36 -14.19 -10.01 6.70
C PHE A 36 -13.60 -8.63 7.06
N GLY A 37 -14.44 -7.60 7.20
CA GLY A 37 -14.01 -6.28 7.66
C GLY A 37 -13.39 -6.30 9.07
N ALA A 38 -14.02 -7.01 10.02
CA ALA A 38 -13.50 -7.16 11.37
C ALA A 38 -12.16 -7.91 11.40
N PHE A 39 -12.00 -8.96 10.57
CA PHE A 39 -10.72 -9.65 10.43
C PHE A 39 -9.61 -8.72 9.91
N CYS A 40 -9.90 -7.91 8.88
CA CYS A 40 -8.96 -6.92 8.35
C CYS A 40 -8.56 -5.87 9.40
N LEU A 41 -9.52 -5.38 10.20
CA LEU A 41 -9.25 -4.42 11.27
C LEU A 41 -8.39 -5.02 12.38
N MET A 42 -8.70 -6.24 12.83
CA MET A 42 -7.90 -6.94 13.83
C MET A 42 -6.47 -7.17 13.32
N PHE A 43 -6.32 -7.55 12.04
CA PHE A 43 -5.01 -7.72 11.42
C PHE A 43 -4.21 -6.40 11.40
N ALA A 44 -4.84 -5.29 11.04
CA ALA A 44 -4.21 -3.97 11.06
C ALA A 44 -3.77 -3.55 12.48
N LEU A 45 -4.63 -3.76 13.48
CA LEU A 45 -4.35 -3.41 14.87
C LEU A 45 -3.14 -4.17 15.45
N VAL A 46 -2.91 -5.41 15.02
CA VAL A 46 -1.76 -6.20 15.47
C VAL A 46 -0.49 -5.88 14.67
N THR A 47 -0.61 -5.70 13.35
CA THR A 47 0.57 -5.56 12.47
C THR A 47 1.16 -4.16 12.48
N ILE A 48 0.35 -3.10 12.55
CA ILE A 48 0.83 -1.71 12.60
C ILE A 48 1.81 -1.47 13.78
N PRO A 49 1.51 -1.84 15.04
CA PRO A 49 2.46 -1.62 16.14
C PRO A 49 3.74 -2.45 15.99
N LEU A 50 3.66 -3.66 15.42
CA LEU A 50 4.85 -4.48 15.12
C LEU A 50 5.76 -3.80 14.09
N TYR A 51 5.17 -3.21 13.04
CA TYR A 51 5.90 -2.43 12.04
C TYR A 51 6.48 -1.12 12.60
N ILE A 52 5.76 -0.47 13.52
CA ILE A 52 6.29 0.71 14.22
C ILE A 52 7.51 0.31 15.07
N LEU A 53 7.43 -0.81 15.79
CA LEU A 53 8.55 -1.32 16.58
C LEU A 53 9.76 -1.67 15.70
N SER A 54 9.54 -2.33 14.57
CA SER A 54 10.63 -2.66 13.63
C SER A 54 11.26 -1.40 13.05
N ALA A 55 10.46 -0.40 12.66
CA ALA A 55 10.95 0.89 12.17
C ALA A 55 11.80 1.63 13.20
N ARG A 56 11.41 1.58 14.49
CA ARG A 56 12.20 2.16 15.61
C ARG A 56 13.57 1.50 15.74
N VAL A 57 13.64 0.16 15.67
CA VAL A 57 14.91 -0.57 15.76
C VAL A 57 15.81 -0.26 14.56
N ILE A 58 15.24 -0.24 13.34
CA ILE A 58 15.97 0.09 12.11
C ILE A 58 16.54 1.51 12.18
N TRP A 59 15.80 2.46 12.76
CA TRP A 59 16.27 3.83 12.91
C TRP A 59 17.55 3.94 13.73
N THR A 60 17.69 3.12 14.78
CA THR A 60 18.92 3.09 15.60
C THR A 60 20.14 2.60 14.80
N MET A 61 19.92 1.75 13.79
CA MET A 61 20.98 1.18 12.92
C MET A 61 21.17 1.94 11.60
N ARG A 62 20.66 3.17 11.47
CA ARG A 62 20.68 4.02 10.26
C ARG A 62 22.04 4.22 9.57
N ARG A 63 23.16 3.94 10.23
CA ARG A 63 24.51 4.19 9.68
C ARG A 63 24.77 3.48 8.35
N GLY A 64 24.17 2.30 8.10
CA GLY A 64 24.32 1.59 6.83
C GLY A 64 23.33 2.04 5.75
N SER A 65 23.77 2.06 4.48
CA SER A 65 22.93 2.37 3.32
C SER A 65 21.70 1.44 3.22
N ILE A 66 21.88 0.16 3.57
CA ILE A 66 20.81 -0.85 3.58
C ILE A 66 19.69 -0.51 4.57
N TYR A 67 20.04 -0.04 5.77
CA TYR A 67 19.05 0.31 6.80
C TYR A 67 18.19 1.50 6.37
N LYS A 68 18.69 2.39 5.49
CA LYS A 68 17.89 3.48 4.92
C LYS A 68 16.79 2.94 4.00
N VAL A 69 17.11 1.98 3.13
CA VAL A 69 16.13 1.34 2.23
C VAL A 69 15.12 0.52 3.05
N MET A 70 15.59 -0.23 4.06
CA MET A 70 14.69 -0.98 4.94
C MET A 70 13.74 -0.06 5.73
N PHE A 71 14.18 1.14 6.10
CA PHE A 71 13.31 2.12 6.76
C PHE A 71 12.23 2.64 5.81
N VAL A 72 12.57 2.95 4.55
CA VAL A 72 11.58 3.38 3.54
C VAL A 72 10.55 2.29 3.30
N LEU A 73 11.00 1.02 3.20
CA LEU A 73 10.12 -0.13 3.06
C LEU A 73 9.14 -0.24 4.25
N ALA A 74 9.65 -0.14 5.49
CA ALA A 74 8.80 -0.20 6.68
C ALA A 74 7.75 0.93 6.72
N VAL A 75 8.10 2.14 6.30
CA VAL A 75 7.14 3.27 6.22
C VAL A 75 6.09 3.02 5.14
N ALA A 76 6.49 2.52 3.96
CA ALA A 76 5.56 2.18 2.89
C ALA A 76 4.59 1.07 3.31
N ASP A 77 5.06 0.05 4.02
CA ASP A 77 4.24 -1.03 4.56
C ASP A 77 3.23 -0.53 5.61
N ILE A 78 3.63 0.40 6.50
CA ILE A 78 2.69 1.01 7.47
C ILE A 78 1.59 1.80 6.75
N LEU A 79 1.96 2.61 5.77
CA LEU A 79 1.00 3.40 4.99
C LEU A 79 0.03 2.50 4.23
N THR A 80 0.54 1.46 3.57
CA THR A 80 -0.31 0.52 2.83
C THR A 80 -1.23 -0.27 3.76
N LEU A 81 -0.76 -0.76 4.92
CA LEU A 81 -1.60 -1.44 5.90
C LEU A 81 -2.73 -0.54 6.42
N PHE A 82 -2.45 0.75 6.64
CA PHE A 82 -3.47 1.70 7.05
C PHE A 82 -4.57 1.83 6.00
N PHE A 83 -4.24 2.13 4.74
CA PHE A 83 -5.26 2.30 3.70
C PHE A 83 -5.91 0.97 3.24
N ASN A 84 -5.17 -0.14 3.25
CA ASN A 84 -5.64 -1.43 2.75
C ASN A 84 -6.40 -2.27 3.78
N SER A 85 -6.05 -2.19 5.07
CA SER A 85 -6.69 -3.03 6.10
C SER A 85 -7.55 -2.21 7.05
N PHE A 86 -7.11 -0.99 7.42
CA PHE A 86 -7.89 -0.13 8.29
C PHE A 86 -9.03 0.57 7.54
N SER A 87 -8.72 1.38 6.51
CA SER A 87 -9.76 2.09 5.74
C SER A 87 -10.69 1.11 5.00
N PHE A 88 -10.13 0.10 4.32
CA PHE A 88 -10.93 -0.91 3.63
C PHE A 88 -11.80 -1.75 4.58
N GLY A 89 -11.28 -2.09 5.77
CA GLY A 89 -12.04 -2.81 6.78
C GLY A 89 -13.28 -2.04 7.26
N ILE A 90 -13.17 -0.71 7.42
CA ILE A 90 -14.29 0.17 7.73
C ILE A 90 -15.30 0.19 6.58
N PHE A 91 -14.83 0.38 5.34
CA PHE A 91 -15.71 0.36 4.15
C PHE A 91 -16.48 -0.95 4.03
N LEU A 92 -15.86 -2.07 4.39
CA LEU A 92 -16.50 -3.39 4.37
C LEU A 92 -17.60 -3.60 5.41
N ILE A 93 -17.42 -3.00 6.59
CA ILE A 93 -18.43 -3.04 7.67
C ILE A 93 -19.61 -2.16 7.28
N MET A 94 -19.35 -0.99 6.71
CA MET A 94 -20.39 -0.06 6.25
C MET A 94 -21.06 -0.51 4.95
N GLY A 95 -20.46 -1.46 4.21
CA GLY A 95 -20.94 -1.87 2.88
C GLY A 95 -20.79 -0.75 1.84
N GLU A 96 -19.80 0.12 2.03
CA GLU A 96 -19.64 1.33 1.22
C GLU A 96 -19.18 1.00 -0.20
N MET A 97 -19.83 1.63 -1.18
CA MET A 97 -19.50 1.52 -2.59
C MET A 97 -18.78 2.76 -3.09
N TYR A 98 -18.05 2.61 -4.21
CA TYR A 98 -17.39 3.71 -4.90
C TYR A 98 -18.28 4.96 -5.07
N CYS A 99 -19.57 4.78 -5.37
CA CYS A 99 -20.50 5.90 -5.61
C CYS A 99 -20.94 6.67 -4.36
N HIS A 100 -20.68 6.21 -3.13
CA HIS A 100 -20.92 7.07 -1.95
C HIS A 100 -19.91 8.22 -1.91
N HIS A 101 -18.63 7.89 -1.99
CA HIS A 101 -17.54 8.86 -1.90
C HIS A 101 -16.42 8.55 -2.92
N PRO A 102 -16.63 8.83 -4.22
CA PRO A 102 -15.73 8.40 -5.29
C PRO A 102 -14.30 8.96 -5.14
N LYS A 103 -14.18 10.20 -4.64
CA LYS A 103 -12.88 10.83 -4.38
C LYS A 103 -12.08 10.09 -3.30
N ILE A 104 -12.73 9.64 -2.24
CA ILE A 104 -12.06 8.95 -1.11
C ILE A 104 -11.60 7.57 -1.58
N HIS A 105 -12.47 6.82 -2.25
CA HIS A 105 -12.10 5.52 -2.80
C HIS A 105 -10.98 5.60 -3.83
N PHE A 106 -10.98 6.61 -4.70
CA PHE A 106 -9.93 6.81 -5.69
C PHE A 106 -8.57 7.11 -5.03
N VAL A 107 -8.52 8.04 -4.07
CA VAL A 107 -7.29 8.36 -3.34
C VAL A 107 -6.79 7.13 -2.58
N ASN A 108 -7.70 6.40 -1.92
CA ASN A 108 -7.36 5.17 -1.20
C ASN A 108 -6.72 4.13 -2.13
N ALA A 109 -7.34 3.86 -3.28
CA ALA A 109 -6.83 2.91 -4.26
C ALA A 109 -5.47 3.34 -4.84
N PHE A 110 -5.30 4.63 -5.12
CA PHE A 110 -4.04 5.18 -5.62
C PHE A 110 -2.89 5.00 -4.62
N VAL A 111 -3.13 5.31 -3.34
CA VAL A 111 -2.11 5.16 -2.29
C VAL A 111 -1.73 3.70 -2.10
N ILE A 112 -2.70 2.78 -2.13
CA ILE A 112 -2.44 1.34 -2.02
C ILE A 112 -1.56 0.85 -3.19
N MET A 113 -1.92 1.20 -4.43
CA MET A 113 -1.14 0.81 -5.61
C MET A 113 0.27 1.41 -5.59
N PHE A 114 0.40 2.68 -5.23
CA PHE A 114 1.69 3.34 -5.11
C PHE A 114 2.57 2.68 -4.05
N GLY A 115 2.00 2.38 -2.88
CA GLY A 115 2.72 1.71 -1.81
C GLY A 115 3.12 0.28 -2.17
N PHE A 116 2.29 -0.46 -2.91
CA PHE A 116 2.66 -1.79 -3.44
C PHE A 116 3.86 -1.70 -4.40
N ALA A 117 3.84 -0.75 -5.34
CA ALA A 117 4.93 -0.53 -6.27
C ALA A 117 6.24 -0.12 -5.54
N LEU A 118 6.13 0.74 -4.52
CA LEU A 118 7.26 1.14 -3.67
C LEU A 118 7.84 -0.05 -2.91
N SER A 119 6.99 -0.93 -2.36
CA SER A 119 7.41 -2.11 -1.62
C SER A 119 8.21 -3.06 -2.53
N CYS A 120 7.67 -3.40 -3.70
CA CYS A 120 8.35 -4.22 -4.71
C CYS A 120 9.70 -3.62 -5.13
N THR A 121 9.73 -2.32 -5.43
CA THR A 121 10.96 -1.63 -5.85
C THR A 121 12.01 -1.63 -4.73
N SER A 122 11.58 -1.39 -3.48
CA SER A 122 12.47 -1.39 -2.32
C SER A 122 13.05 -2.78 -2.04
N CYS A 123 12.26 -3.84 -2.21
CA CYS A 123 12.74 -5.23 -2.12
C CYS A 123 13.80 -5.55 -3.18
N LEU A 124 13.61 -5.08 -4.42
CA LEU A 124 14.62 -5.25 -5.48
C LEU A 124 15.92 -4.50 -5.17
N ILE A 125 15.83 -3.25 -4.72
CA ILE A 125 17.00 -2.46 -4.30
C ILE A 125 17.74 -3.15 -3.15
N LEU A 126 17.00 -3.69 -2.18
CA LEU A 126 17.58 -4.42 -1.05
C LEU A 126 18.32 -5.69 -1.52
N ALA A 127 17.73 -6.46 -2.44
CA ALA A 127 18.35 -7.65 -3.01
C ALA A 127 19.66 -7.30 -3.75
N ILE A 128 19.65 -6.24 -4.57
CA ILE A 128 20.85 -5.79 -5.28
C ILE A 128 21.94 -5.35 -4.30
N ASN A 129 21.59 -4.57 -3.26
CA ASN A 129 22.55 -4.14 -2.24
C ASN A 129 23.22 -5.33 -1.55
N ARG A 130 22.49 -6.39 -1.24
CA ARG A 130 23.05 -7.62 -0.66
C ARG A 130 23.97 -8.37 -1.62
N MET A 131 23.62 -8.42 -2.91
CA MET A 131 24.47 -9.03 -3.93
C MET A 131 25.81 -8.27 -4.09
N VAL A 132 25.78 -6.94 -4.03
CA VAL A 132 26.99 -6.10 -4.11
C VAL A 132 27.88 -6.28 -2.87
N GLU A 133 27.32 -6.35 -1.67
CA GLU A 133 28.08 -6.63 -0.43
C GLU A 133 28.76 -8.01 -0.48
N LEU A 134 28.09 -9.04 -1.00
CA LEU A 134 28.68 -10.36 -1.17
C LEU A 134 29.79 -10.37 -2.23
N MET A 135 29.61 -9.61 -3.32
CA MET A 135 30.60 -9.51 -4.39
C MET A 135 31.86 -8.78 -3.92
N SER A 136 31.73 -7.68 -3.18
CA SER A 136 32.89 -6.93 -2.67
C SER A 136 33.70 -7.75 -1.64
N GLY A 137 33.02 -8.52 -0.77
CA GLY A 137 33.67 -9.45 0.14
C GLY A 137 34.45 -10.55 -0.59
N ARG A 138 33.90 -11.10 -1.69
CA ARG A 138 34.62 -12.05 -2.54
C ARG A 138 35.77 -11.38 -3.31
N LEU A 139 35.56 -10.17 -3.83
CA LEU A 139 36.57 -9.41 -4.57
C LEU A 139 37.83 -9.18 -3.72
N HIS A 140 37.68 -8.86 -2.43
CA HIS A 140 38.81 -8.67 -1.53
C HIS A 140 39.65 -9.95 -1.33
N ILE A 141 39.02 -11.13 -1.40
CA ILE A 141 39.72 -12.42 -1.31
C ILE A 141 40.41 -12.79 -2.63
N TYR A 142 39.83 -12.42 -3.77
CA TYR A 142 40.42 -12.66 -5.10
C TYR A 142 41.54 -11.68 -5.47
N ILE A 143 41.48 -10.43 -4.99
CA ILE A 143 42.52 -9.41 -5.28
C ILE A 143 43.75 -9.55 -4.38
N PHE A 144 43.59 -10.01 -3.13
CA PHE A 144 44.70 -10.20 -2.18
C PHE A 144 45.28 -11.63 -2.17
N LYS A 145 45.00 -12.43 -3.20
CA LYS A 145 45.60 -13.74 -3.43
C LYS A 145 46.33 -13.72 -4.77
#